data_AF-A0A5C7C2Q8-F1
#
_entry.id   AF-A0A5C7C2Q8-F1
#
_cell.length_a   1.000
_cell.length_b   1.000
_cell.length_c   1.000
_cell.angle_alpha   90.00
_cell.angle_beta   90.00
_cell.angle_gamma   90.00
#
_symmetry.space_group_name_H-M   'P 1'
#
loop_
_entity.id
_entity.type
_entity.pdbx_description
1 polymer ?
#
loop_
_entity_poly.entity_id
_entity_poly.type
_entity_poly.pdbx_seq_one_letter_code
_entity_poly.pdbx_strand_id
1 'polypeptide(L)' 'MLKMTAAQFNREYKVGSVFVLSTKLQDSNGKPVRTVAKADDIGSGAVVEINLEPWFTNIRNLTPTN' A
#
# COMPACT_ATOMS: atom_id res chain seq x y z
N MET A 1 -2.67 -16.14 6.14
CA MET A 1 -2.62 -14.76 6.66
C MET A 1 -3.94 -14.07 6.33
N LEU A 2 -4.62 -13.51 7.33
CA LEU A 2 -5.86 -12.76 7.13
C LEU A 2 -5.53 -11.52 6.28
N LYS A 3 -6.26 -11.31 5.18
CA LYS A 3 -6.12 -10.11 4.35
C LYS A 3 -6.61 -8.92 5.16
N MET A 4 -5.73 -7.95 5.37
CA MET A 4 -6.06 -6.65 5.96
C MET A 4 -7.09 -5.92 5.09
N THR A 5 -8.09 -5.28 5.71
CA THR A 5 -9.09 -4.45 5.01
C THR A 5 -8.63 -3.01 4.88
N ALA A 6 -9.27 -2.24 3.99
CA ALA A 6 -9.03 -0.80 3.90
C ALA A 6 -9.32 -0.08 5.23
N ALA A 7 -10.37 -0.48 5.95
CA ALA A 7 -10.70 0.11 7.25
C ALA A 7 -9.60 -0.11 8.30
N GLN A 8 -9.02 -1.32 8.35
CA GLN A 8 -7.88 -1.61 9.22
C GLN A 8 -6.64 -0.81 8.81
N PHE A 9 -6.38 -0.71 7.50
CA PHE A 9 -5.28 0.10 6.95
C PHE A 9 -5.38 1.57 7.34
N ASN A 10 -6.53 2.18 7.11
CA ASN A 10 -6.74 3.60 7.38
C ASN A 10 -6.75 3.93 8.89
N ARG A 11 -7.01 2.94 9.75
CA ARG A 11 -6.89 3.10 11.21
C ARG A 11 -5.43 3.15 11.65
N GLU A 12 -4.58 2.36 11.01
CA GLU A 12 -3.16 2.20 11.39
C GLU A 12 -2.26 3.23 10.71
N TYR A 13 -2.55 3.58 9.45
CA TYR A 13 -1.73 4.44 8.61
C TYR A 13 -2.50 5.67 8.13
N LYS A 14 -1.93 6.85 8.34
CA LYS A 14 -2.50 8.10 7.85
C LYS A 14 -2.16 8.30 6.37
N VAL A 15 -2.93 9.14 5.69
CA VAL A 15 -2.50 9.69 4.39
C VAL A 15 -1.15 10.36 4.58
N GLY A 16 -0.21 10.06 3.70
CA GLY A 16 1.18 10.52 3.81
C GLY A 16 2.13 9.52 4.48
N SER A 17 1.66 8.38 4.97
CA SER A 17 2.52 7.30 5.46
C SER A 17 3.41 6.73 4.34
N VAL A 18 4.64 6.35 4.70
CA VAL A 18 5.65 5.83 3.78
C VAL A 18 5.74 4.31 3.89
N PHE A 19 5.90 3.65 2.74
CA PHE A 19 5.98 2.20 2.62
C PHE A 19 7.03 1.81 1.60
N VAL A 20 7.57 0.60 1.73
CA VAL A 20 8.29 -0.09 0.68
C VAL A 20 7.28 -0.79 -0.22
N LEU A 21 7.24 -0.42 -1.49
CA LEU A 21 6.44 -1.12 -2.50
C LEU A 21 7.18 -2.40 -2.93
N SER A 22 6.64 -3.54 -2.53
CA SER A 22 7.08 -4.86 -2.96
C SER A 22 6.52 -5.18 -4.34
N THR A 23 7.31 -4.98 -5.40
CA THR A 23 6.97 -5.50 -6.73
C THR A 23 7.43 -6.95 -6.82
N LYS A 24 6.51 -7.88 -7.11
CA LYS A 24 6.84 -9.31 -7.35
C LYS A 24 7.85 -9.54 -8.50
N LEU A 25 8.17 -8.51 -9.29
CA LEU A 25 8.83 -8.64 -10.58
C LEU A 25 10.26 -8.14 -10.65
N GLN A 26 10.79 -7.37 -9.70
CA GLN A 26 12.20 -6.97 -9.75
C GLN A 26 12.71 -6.33 -8.45
N ASP A 27 13.91 -6.80 -8.08
CA ASP A 27 14.96 -6.27 -7.22
C ASP A 27 14.68 -6.04 -5.72
N SER A 28 15.60 -6.60 -4.95
CA SER A 28 15.65 -6.74 -3.49
C SER A 28 15.59 -5.45 -2.66
N ASN A 29 15.34 -4.29 -3.27
CA ASN A 29 15.38 -2.95 -2.66
C ASN A 29 14.11 -2.15 -2.97
N GLY A 30 12.91 -2.72 -2.73
CA GLY A 30 11.61 -2.14 -3.07
C GLY A 30 11.52 -0.60 -2.93
N LYS A 31 10.75 0.05 -3.81
CA LYS A 31 10.76 1.52 -3.90
C LYS A 31 9.99 2.15 -2.73
N PRO A 32 10.53 3.18 -2.05
CA PRO A 32 9.76 3.92 -1.06
C PRO A 32 8.65 4.71 -1.77
N VAL A 33 7.43 4.56 -1.28
CA VAL A 33 6.23 5.24 -1.79
C VAL A 33 5.45 5.84 -0.62
N ARG A 34 4.66 6.87 -0.91
CA ARG A 34 3.81 7.57 0.06
C ARG A 34 2.34 7.43 -0.34
N THR A 35 1.47 7.17 0.62
CA THR A 35 0.02 7.20 0.38
C THR A 35 -0.47 8.62 0.11
N VAL A 36 -1.29 8.78 -0.93
CA VAL A 36 -1.85 10.08 -1.34
C VAL A 36 -3.31 10.22 -0.89
N ALA A 37 -4.00 9.10 -0.71
CA ALA A 37 -5.39 9.03 -0.28
C ALA A 37 -5.61 7.89 0.73
N LYS A 38 -6.83 7.81 1.27
CA LYS A 38 -7.27 6.64 2.06
C LYS A 38 -7.33 5.41 1.16
N ALA A 39 -7.10 4.23 1.75
CA ALA A 39 -7.36 2.98 1.07
C ALA A 39 -8.87 2.74 0.95
N ASP A 40 -9.26 2.01 -0.10
CA ASP A 40 -10.64 1.56 -0.33
C ASP A 40 -10.68 0.05 -0.60
N ASP A 41 -11.75 -0.59 -0.13
CA ASP A 41 -12.01 -2.00 -0.40
C ASP A 41 -12.59 -2.16 -1.82
N ILE A 42 -12.02 -3.10 -2.57
CA ILE A 42 -12.48 -3.54 -3.89
C ILE A 42 -12.76 -5.05 -3.84
N GLY A 43 -13.47 -5.59 -4.82
CA GLY A 43 -13.86 -7.01 -4.82
C GLY A 43 -12.70 -8.02 -4.67
N SER A 44 -11.46 -7.63 -5.02
CA SER A 44 -10.27 -8.50 -4.95
C SER A 44 -9.34 -8.24 -3.75
N GLY A 45 -9.62 -7.22 -2.92
CA GLY A 45 -8.81 -6.80 -1.76
C GLY A 45 -8.93 -5.31 -1.49
N ALA A 46 -7.94 -4.70 -0.83
CA ALA A 46 -7.92 -3.24 -0.62
C ALA A 46 -6.82 -2.58 -1.46
N VAL A 47 -7.13 -1.41 -2.03
CA VAL A 47 -6.23 -0.62 -2.88
C VAL A 47 -6.04 0.76 -2.27
N VAL A 48 -4.85 1.33 -2.46
CA VAL A 48 -4.52 2.69 -2.04
C VAL A 48 -3.78 3.43 -3.15
N GLU A 49 -4.02 4.73 -3.23
CA GLU A 49 -3.27 5.63 -4.12
C GLU A 49 -1.89 5.95 -3.51
N ILE A 50 -0.86 5.90 -4.35
CA ILE A 50 0.54 6.14 -4.02
C ILE A 50 1.16 7.18 -4.96
N ASN A 51 2.20 7.87 -4.51
CA ASN A 51 2.90 8.92 -5.25
C ASN A 51 3.84 8.43 -6.37
N LEU A 52 3.71 7.19 -6.82
CA LEU A 52 4.57 6.59 -7.84
C LEU A 52 3.75 5.68 -8.75
N GLU A 53 4.03 5.69 -10.06
CA GLU A 53 3.44 4.76 -11.03
C GLU A 53 3.56 3.30 -10.54
N PRO A 54 2.47 2.50 -10.53
CA PRO A 54 1.20 2.67 -11.25
C PRO A 54 0.12 3.56 -10.58
N TRP A 55 0.48 4.37 -9.59
CA TRP A 55 -0.38 5.29 -8.82
C TRP A 55 -1.36 4.59 -7.89
N PHE A 56 -1.77 3.37 -8.18
CA PHE A 56 -2.61 2.56 -7.31
C PHE A 56 -1.96 1.21 -7.08
N THR A 57 -1.96 0.75 -5.82
CA THR A 57 -1.44 -0.58 -5.48
C THR A 57 -2.31 -1.25 -4.44
N ASN A 58 -2.33 -2.58 -4.46
CA ASN A 58 -2.98 -3.34 -3.39
C ASN A 58 -2.17 -3.18 -2.10
N ILE A 59 -2.83 -2.95 -0.97
CA ILE A 59 -2.16 -2.74 0.31
C ILE A 59 -1.29 -3.94 0.72
N ARG A 60 -1.57 -5.15 0.21
CA ARG A 60 -0.74 -6.35 0.44
C ARG A 60 0.65 -6.28 -0.17
N ASN A 61 0.90 -5.32 -1.07
CA ASN A 61 2.19 -5.09 -1.69
C ASN A 61 3.01 -4.03 -0.93
N LEU A 62 2.47 -3.45 0.15
CA LEU A 62 3.13 -2.42 0.94
C LEU A 62 3.72 -3.00 2.21
N THR A 63 4.97 -2.64 2.52
CA THR A 63 5.63 -2.98 3.78
C THR A 63 5.98 -1.69 4.52
N PRO A 64 5.54 -1.50 5.78
CA PRO A 64 5.91 -0.32 6.56
C PRO A 64 7.43 -0.18 6.72
N THR A 65 7.96 1.03 6.67
CA THR A 65 9.41 1.29 6.77
C THR A 65 9.97 1.40 8.19
N ASN A 66 9.11 1.24 9.22
CA ASN A 66 9.29 1.80 10.58
C ASN A 66 9.29 3.33 10.63
#